data_AF-A0A1F2UGZ4-F1
#
_entry.id   AF-A0A1F2UGZ4-F1
#
_cell.length_a   1.000
_cell.length_b   1.000
_cell.length_c   1.000
_cell.angle_alpha   90.00
_cell.angle_beta   90.00
_cell.angle_gamma   90.00
#
_symmetry.space_group_name_H-M   'P 1'
#
loop_
_entity.id
_entity.type
_entity.pdbx_description
1 polymer ?
#
loop_
_entity_poly.entity_id
_entity_poly.type
_entity_poly.pdbx_seq_one_letter_code
_entity_poly.pdbx_strand_id
1 'polypeptide(L)'
;MPEAESEIVAGYHTEYSGFRFALFFLAEYANMTIVSSIAVTLFLGGWLRPFPNVPALEFLHYMPIATMFGLTALCLLDVSRTIRPTEKIAMAAIGGLCFLLGVILLPPVDAALGLPILLDYVKNFFWFCLKVFLVLYGFIWIRFTFPRYRYDQLMRIGWRFLIPLAIANVIVTGIIMILYR
;
A
#
# COMPACT_ATOMS: atom_id res chain seq x y z
N MET A 1 -14.09 8.58 15.05
CA MET A 1 -14.56 9.66 15.97
C MET A 1 -15.96 9.44 16.54
N PRO A 2 -16.90 8.76 15.85
CA PRO A 2 -18.20 8.38 16.46
C PRO A 2 -18.09 7.35 17.61
N GLU A 3 -16.93 6.72 17.80
CA GLU A 3 -16.73 5.64 18.78
C GLU A 3 -16.37 6.10 20.20
N ALA A 4 -15.95 7.37 20.37
CA ALA A 4 -15.22 7.78 21.57
C ALA A 4 -15.63 9.16 22.12
N GLU A 5 -16.75 9.72 21.69
CA GLU A 5 -17.36 10.84 22.40
C GLU A 5 -18.05 10.33 23.67
N SER A 6 -17.65 10.86 24.82
CA SER A 6 -18.02 10.36 26.16
C SER A 6 -19.50 10.50 26.52
N GLU A 7 -20.28 11.14 25.65
CA GLU A 7 -21.71 11.37 25.81
C GLU A 7 -22.59 10.31 25.12
N ILE A 8 -22.00 9.39 24.33
CA ILE A 8 -22.70 8.27 23.70
C ILE A 8 -21.88 6.99 23.89
N VAL A 9 -22.44 5.96 24.53
CA VAL A 9 -21.76 4.69 24.84
C VAL A 9 -21.35 3.97 23.54
N ALA A 10 -20.09 4.15 23.13
CA ALA A 10 -19.44 3.47 22.00
C ALA A 10 -20.15 3.58 20.62
N GLY A 11 -21.03 4.57 20.44
CA GLY A 11 -21.66 4.91 19.16
C GLY A 11 -22.31 3.71 18.45
N TYR A 12 -22.14 3.62 17.13
CA TYR A 12 -22.70 2.53 16.32
C TYR A 12 -22.13 1.13 16.64
N HIS A 13 -21.07 1.02 17.46
CA HIS A 13 -20.53 -0.28 17.83
C HIS A 13 -21.42 -1.02 18.85
N THR A 14 -22.30 -0.31 19.56
CA THR A 14 -23.24 -0.93 20.52
C THR A 14 -24.59 -1.27 19.89
N GLU A 15 -24.92 -0.67 18.75
CA GLU A 15 -26.19 -0.85 18.05
C GLU A 15 -26.20 -2.08 17.12
N TYR A 16 -25.03 -2.50 16.63
CA TYR A 16 -24.90 -3.60 15.67
C TYR A 16 -24.13 -4.79 16.26
N SER A 17 -24.67 -6.00 16.08
CA SER A 17 -24.08 -7.25 16.56
C SER A 17 -23.86 -8.27 15.44
N GLY A 18 -22.93 -9.21 15.65
CA GLY A 18 -22.65 -10.35 14.78
C GLY A 18 -22.19 -9.96 13.37
N PHE A 19 -22.90 -10.44 12.35
CA PHE A 19 -22.52 -10.26 10.95
C PHE A 19 -22.57 -8.80 10.48
N ARG A 20 -23.56 -8.02 10.95
CA ARG A 20 -23.69 -6.60 10.56
C ARG A 20 -22.49 -5.78 11.06
N PHE A 21 -22.01 -6.10 12.26
CA PHE A 21 -20.80 -5.51 12.83
C PHE A 21 -19.54 -5.83 12.01
N ALA A 22 -19.40 -7.09 11.57
CA ALA A 22 -18.28 -7.49 10.70
C ALA A 22 -18.27 -6.72 9.37
N LEU A 23 -19.44 -6.44 8.78
CA LEU A 23 -19.54 -5.64 7.56
C LEU A 23 -19.07 -4.20 7.75
N PHE A 24 -19.35 -3.58 8.90
CA PHE A 24 -18.86 -2.22 9.19
C PHE A 24 -17.34 -2.17 9.26
N PHE A 25 -16.71 -3.12 9.96
CA PHE A 25 -15.25 -3.17 9.99
C PHE A 25 -14.63 -3.50 8.64
N LEU A 26 -15.20 -4.46 7.91
CA LEU A 26 -14.74 -4.78 6.57
C LEU A 26 -14.81 -3.53 5.66
N ALA A 27 -15.90 -2.76 5.73
CA ALA A 27 -16.05 -1.54 4.97
C ALA A 27 -15.04 -0.46 5.36
N GLU A 28 -14.74 -0.29 6.65
CA GLU A 28 -13.74 0.67 7.11
C GLU A 28 -12.34 0.32 6.59
N TYR A 29 -11.91 -0.94 6.73
CA TYR A 29 -10.61 -1.39 6.22
C TYR A 29 -10.55 -1.40 4.69
N ALA A 30 -11.65 -1.71 4.02
CA ALA A 30 -11.75 -1.59 2.56
C ALA A 30 -11.60 -0.13 2.12
N ASN A 31 -12.27 0.81 2.78
CA ASN A 31 -12.14 2.24 2.49
C ASN A 31 -10.71 2.73 2.71
N MET A 32 -10.02 2.31 3.78
CA MET A 32 -8.60 2.65 3.99
C MET A 32 -7.72 2.14 2.84
N THR A 33 -7.98 0.94 2.34
CA THR A 33 -7.23 0.33 1.22
C THR A 33 -7.50 1.06 -0.10
N ILE A 34 -8.76 1.42 -0.36
CA ILE A 34 -9.18 2.14 -1.57
C ILE A 34 -8.59 3.55 -1.58
N VAL A 35 -8.69 4.30 -0.47
CA VAL A 35 -8.13 5.66 -0.36
C VAL A 35 -6.61 5.63 -0.52
N SER A 36 -5.94 4.64 0.07
CA SER A 36 -4.49 4.46 -0.12
C SER A 36 -4.14 4.17 -1.58
N SER A 37 -4.94 3.35 -2.25
CA SER A 37 -4.77 3.05 -3.69
C SER A 37 -4.92 4.30 -4.55
N ILE A 38 -5.93 5.12 -4.28
CA ILE A 38 -6.16 6.39 -4.99
C ILE A 38 -5.02 7.39 -4.72
N ALA A 39 -4.54 7.48 -3.48
CA ALA A 39 -3.41 8.36 -3.15
C ALA A 39 -2.13 7.94 -3.91
N VAL A 40 -1.88 6.63 -4.02
CA VAL A 40 -0.72 6.10 -4.74
C VAL A 40 -0.80 6.37 -6.24
N THR A 41 -1.98 6.24 -6.84
CA THR A 41 -2.16 6.53 -8.27
C THR A 41 -2.04 8.02 -8.58
N LEU A 42 -2.65 8.90 -7.77
CA LEU A 42 -2.69 10.34 -8.03
C LEU A 42 -1.36 11.04 -7.71
N PHE A 43 -0.71 10.70 -6.60
CA PHE A 43 0.44 11.46 -6.10
C PHE A 43 1.78 10.73 -6.21
N LEU A 44 1.80 9.39 -6.18
CA LEU A 44 3.04 8.60 -6.12
C LEU A 44 3.37 7.89 -7.45
N GLY A 45 2.75 8.31 -8.55
CA GLY A 45 3.03 7.78 -9.89
C GLY A 45 2.58 6.34 -10.10
N GLY A 46 1.65 5.84 -9.27
CA GLY A 46 1.00 4.54 -9.42
C GLY A 46 1.99 3.38 -9.60
N TRP A 47 1.93 2.78 -10.78
CA TRP A 47 2.64 1.57 -11.23
C TRP A 47 4.13 1.77 -11.48
N LEU A 48 4.58 3.00 -11.66
CA LEU A 48 5.97 3.30 -12.02
C LEU A 48 6.92 3.05 -10.85
N ARG A 49 8.13 2.58 -11.16
CA ARG A 49 9.24 2.57 -10.20
C ARG A 49 9.55 3.99 -9.71
N PRO A 50 10.03 4.17 -8.46
CA PRO A 50 10.52 5.46 -7.99
C PRO A 50 11.64 5.96 -8.91
N PHE A 51 11.55 7.21 -9.37
CA PHE A 51 12.57 7.89 -10.19
C PHE A 51 13.05 7.10 -11.42
N PRO A 52 12.19 6.85 -12.43
CA PRO A 52 12.57 6.05 -13.59
C PRO A 52 13.66 6.67 -14.47
N ASN A 53 13.86 7.99 -14.37
CA ASN A 53 14.74 8.78 -15.24
C ASN A 53 16.16 8.98 -14.67
N VAL A 54 16.45 8.46 -13.48
CA VAL A 54 17.76 8.65 -12.83
C VAL A 54 18.58 7.37 -12.99
N PRO A 55 19.69 7.38 -13.77
CA PRO A 55 20.47 6.17 -14.05
C PRO A 55 21.14 5.59 -12.79
N ALA A 56 21.43 6.42 -11.79
CA ALA A 56 21.96 5.97 -10.50
C ALA A 56 20.99 5.06 -9.72
N LEU A 57 19.69 5.11 -9.99
CA LEU A 57 18.65 4.33 -9.31
C LEU A 57 18.18 3.11 -10.11
N GLU A 58 18.88 2.72 -11.17
CA GLU A 58 18.52 1.54 -11.97
C GLU A 58 18.51 0.24 -11.16
N PHE A 59 19.24 0.18 -10.04
CA PHE A 59 19.22 -0.97 -9.14
C PHE A 59 17.81 -1.27 -8.56
N LEU A 60 16.91 -0.27 -8.49
CA LEU A 60 15.53 -0.49 -8.06
C LEU A 60 14.77 -1.45 -9.00
N HIS A 61 15.20 -1.57 -10.26
CA HIS A 61 14.63 -2.54 -11.18
C HIS A 61 14.82 -4.00 -10.69
N TYR A 62 15.90 -4.26 -9.95
CA TYR A 62 16.20 -5.58 -9.39
C TYR A 62 15.56 -5.82 -8.02
N MET A 63 14.97 -4.81 -7.37
CA MET A 63 14.36 -4.99 -6.05
C MET A 63 13.19 -5.98 -6.01
N PRO A 64 12.24 -6.01 -6.97
CA PRO A 64 11.20 -7.04 -7.00
C PRO A 64 11.79 -8.45 -7.02
N ILE A 65 12.86 -8.64 -7.80
CA ILE A 65 13.60 -9.90 -7.91
C ILE A 65 14.23 -10.26 -6.55
N ALA A 66 14.93 -9.31 -5.93
CA ALA A 66 15.58 -9.50 -4.64
C ALA A 66 14.57 -9.89 -3.53
N THR A 67 13.38 -9.27 -3.51
CA THR A 67 12.35 -9.61 -2.53
C THR A 67 11.74 -10.99 -2.75
N MET A 68 11.61 -11.44 -4.01
CA MET A 68 11.09 -12.78 -4.30
C MET A 68 12.09 -13.87 -3.91
N PHE A 69 13.39 -13.68 -4.20
CA PHE A 69 14.42 -14.59 -3.70
C PHE A 69 14.58 -14.53 -2.17
N GLY A 70 14.43 -13.35 -1.57
CA GLY A 70 14.42 -13.19 -0.12
C GLY A 70 13.23 -13.90 0.55
N LEU A 71 12.03 -13.79 -0.05
CA LEU A 71 10.84 -14.49 0.42
C LEU A 71 10.99 -16.01 0.29
N THR A 72 11.56 -16.50 -0.83
CA THR A 72 11.91 -17.91 -0.96
C THR A 72 12.87 -18.36 0.15
N ALA A 73 13.93 -17.58 0.42
CA ALA A 73 14.90 -17.93 1.47
C ALA A 73 14.23 -17.99 2.85
N LEU A 74 13.36 -17.03 3.18
CA LEU A 74 12.61 -17.05 4.44
C LEU A 74 11.64 -18.23 4.51
N CYS A 75 10.90 -18.53 3.44
CA CYS A 75 10.02 -19.69 3.40
C CYS A 75 10.79 -21.00 3.61
N LEU A 76 12.00 -21.14 3.06
CA LEU A 76 12.84 -22.33 3.28
C LEU A 76 13.38 -22.41 4.72
N LEU A 77 13.71 -21.27 5.33
CA LEU A 77 14.13 -21.22 6.74
C LEU A 77 12.97 -21.56 7.69
N ASP A 78 11.76 -21.11 7.38
CA ASP A 78 10.57 -21.38 8.18
C ASP A 78 10.05 -22.81 8.01
N VAL A 79 10.25 -23.46 6.85
CA VAL A 79 9.98 -24.90 6.66
C VAL A 79 10.74 -25.76 7.69
N SER A 80 11.94 -25.33 8.10
CA SER A 80 12.75 -26.03 9.09
C SER A 80 12.25 -25.85 10.53
N ARG A 81 11.44 -24.82 10.81
CA ARG A 81 10.94 -24.49 12.16
C ARG A 81 9.56 -25.06 12.45
N THR A 82 8.78 -25.36 11.42
CA THR A 82 7.39 -25.81 11.59
C THR A 82 7.31 -27.27 12.05
N ILE A 83 6.34 -27.59 12.92
CA ILE A 83 6.18 -28.93 13.51
C ILE A 83 5.21 -29.80 12.70
N ARG A 84 4.18 -29.19 12.09
CA ARG A 84 3.10 -29.92 11.37
C ARG A 84 3.48 -30.22 9.92
N PRO A 85 3.18 -31.43 9.39
CA PRO A 85 3.62 -31.84 8.05
C PRO A 85 2.85 -31.15 6.90
N THR A 86 1.56 -30.82 7.11
CA THR A 86 0.73 -30.13 6.11
C THR A 86 1.21 -28.68 5.90
N GLU A 87 1.59 -28.00 6.98
CA GLU A 87 2.13 -26.65 6.93
C GLU A 87 3.51 -26.61 6.24
N LYS A 88 4.35 -27.64 6.43
CA LYS A 88 5.63 -27.77 5.71
C LYS A 88 5.46 -27.88 4.20
N ILE A 89 4.53 -28.72 3.73
CA ILE A 89 4.28 -28.91 2.30
C ILE A 89 3.73 -27.62 1.71
N ALA A 90 2.78 -26.96 2.41
CA ALA A 90 2.23 -25.69 1.96
C ALA A 90 3.31 -24.59 1.88
N MET A 91 4.17 -24.47 2.89
CA MET A 91 5.25 -23.47 2.92
C MET A 91 6.33 -23.75 1.88
N ALA A 92 6.67 -25.02 1.64
CA ALA A 92 7.59 -25.41 0.58
C ALA A 92 7.02 -25.16 -0.82
N ALA A 93 5.72 -25.40 -1.01
CA ALA A 93 5.03 -25.11 -2.28
C ALA A 93 5.00 -23.61 -2.58
N ILE A 94 4.69 -22.77 -1.57
CA ILE A 94 4.71 -21.31 -1.70
C ILE A 94 6.13 -20.82 -1.97
N GLY A 95 7.12 -21.30 -1.23
CA GLY A 95 8.53 -20.93 -1.43
C GLY A 95 9.06 -21.33 -2.81
N GLY A 96 8.68 -22.53 -3.30
CA GLY A 96 9.03 -23.01 -4.64
C GLY A 96 8.37 -22.18 -5.76
N LEU A 97 7.10 -21.80 -5.59
CA LEU A 97 6.40 -20.93 -6.53
C LEU A 97 7.04 -19.53 -6.59
N CYS A 98 7.40 -18.95 -5.45
CA CYS A 98 8.13 -17.68 -5.39
C CYS A 98 9.52 -17.76 -6.00
N PHE A 99 10.20 -18.91 -5.86
CA PHE A 99 11.52 -19.12 -6.46
C PHE A 99 11.44 -19.19 -7.99
N LEU A 100 10.47 -19.93 -8.51
CA LEU A 100 10.24 -20.03 -9.96
C LEU A 100 9.88 -18.66 -10.56
N LEU A 101 8.99 -17.91 -9.90
CA LEU A 101 8.69 -16.54 -10.33
C LEU A 101 9.91 -15.60 -10.25
N GLY A 102 10.75 -15.75 -9.23
CA GLY A 102 12.00 -14.99 -9.10
C GLY A 102 13.01 -15.30 -10.21
N VAL A 103 13.16 -16.57 -10.59
CA VAL A 103 14.02 -17.01 -11.69
C VAL A 103 13.50 -16.52 -13.04
N ILE A 104 12.19 -16.56 -13.25
CA ILE A 104 11.54 -16.04 -14.47
C ILE A 104 11.75 -14.53 -14.63
N LEU A 105 11.88 -13.79 -13.52
CA LEU A 105 12.06 -12.33 -13.51
C LEU A 105 13.52 -11.87 -13.74
N LEU A 106 14.49 -12.79 -13.86
CA LEU A 106 15.91 -12.48 -14.05
C LEU A 106 16.20 -11.93 -15.47
N PRO A 107 17.08 -10.90 -15.62
CA PRO A 107 17.44 -10.25 -16.89
C PRO A 107 18.02 -11.12 -18.04
N PRO A 108 18.58 -12.31 -17.80
CA PRO A 108 18.92 -13.23 -18.89
C PRO A 108 17.77 -14.19 -19.25
N VAL A 109 16.82 -14.41 -18.35
CA VAL A 109 15.72 -15.36 -18.52
C VAL A 109 14.53 -14.70 -19.22
N ASP A 110 14.27 -13.43 -18.91
CA ASP A 110 13.28 -12.58 -19.59
C ASP A 110 13.60 -12.36 -21.08
N ALA A 111 14.88 -12.17 -21.42
CA ALA A 111 15.36 -12.05 -22.79
C ALA A 111 15.22 -13.36 -23.58
N ALA A 112 15.33 -14.51 -22.92
CA ALA A 112 15.23 -15.83 -23.55
C ALA A 112 13.77 -16.29 -23.77
N LEU A 113 12.82 -15.86 -22.92
CA LEU A 113 11.42 -16.28 -22.98
C LEU A 113 10.53 -15.42 -23.88
N GLY A 114 11.01 -14.24 -24.33
CA GLY A 114 10.27 -13.39 -25.27
C GLY A 114 8.93 -12.84 -24.75
N LEU A 115 8.76 -12.77 -23.41
CA LEU A 115 7.53 -12.30 -22.73
C LEU A 115 7.75 -10.98 -21.95
N PRO A 116 8.27 -9.89 -22.56
CA PRO A 116 8.57 -8.65 -21.83
C PRO A 116 7.32 -8.02 -21.19
N ILE A 117 6.17 -8.14 -21.86
CA ILE A 117 4.91 -7.53 -21.45
C ILE A 117 4.44 -8.06 -20.07
N LEU A 118 4.47 -9.38 -19.87
CA LEU A 118 3.97 -10.02 -18.63
C LEU A 118 4.85 -9.67 -17.42
N LEU A 119 6.16 -9.56 -17.61
CA LEU A 119 7.12 -9.32 -16.52
C LEU A 119 7.13 -7.86 -16.07
N ASP A 120 6.93 -6.92 -17.00
CA ASP A 120 6.76 -5.52 -16.66
C ASP A 120 5.50 -5.30 -15.81
N TYR A 121 4.40 -6.00 -16.11
CA TYR A 121 3.21 -5.96 -15.26
C TYR A 121 3.48 -6.48 -13.84
N VAL A 122 4.24 -7.56 -13.68
CA VAL A 122 4.58 -8.11 -12.36
C VAL A 122 5.44 -7.12 -11.55
N LYS A 123 6.47 -6.54 -12.19
CA LYS A 123 7.34 -5.52 -11.56
C LYS A 123 6.57 -4.26 -11.16
N ASN A 124 5.68 -3.80 -12.03
CA ASN A 124 4.84 -2.63 -11.81
C ASN A 124 3.82 -2.86 -10.69
N PHE A 125 3.22 -4.05 -10.64
CA PHE A 125 2.29 -4.44 -9.58
C PHE A 125 2.98 -4.50 -8.22
N PHE A 126 4.20 -5.05 -8.15
CA PHE A 126 5.00 -5.04 -6.92
C PHE A 126 5.19 -3.61 -6.37
N TRP A 127 5.62 -2.67 -7.22
CA TRP A 127 5.82 -1.28 -6.80
C TRP A 127 4.53 -0.59 -6.37
N PHE A 128 3.42 -0.89 -7.03
CA PHE A 128 2.11 -0.39 -6.62
C PHE A 128 1.73 -0.91 -5.22
N CYS A 129 1.78 -2.23 -5.02
CA CYS A 129 1.45 -2.85 -3.72
C CYS A 129 2.37 -2.36 -2.60
N LEU A 130 3.67 -2.22 -2.86
CA LEU A 130 4.63 -1.70 -1.89
C LEU A 130 4.25 -0.28 -1.44
N LYS A 131 3.93 0.61 -2.39
CA LYS A 131 3.52 1.98 -2.07
C LYS A 131 2.20 2.02 -1.30
N VAL A 132 1.22 1.20 -1.68
CA VAL A 132 -0.06 1.09 -0.95
C VAL A 132 0.19 0.62 0.48
N PHE A 133 1.07 -0.37 0.68
CA PHE A 133 1.45 -0.85 1.99
C PHE A 133 2.15 0.24 2.82
N LEU A 134 3.03 1.04 2.23
CA LEU A 134 3.67 2.17 2.91
C LEU A 134 2.66 3.24 3.34
N VAL A 135 1.67 3.55 2.50
CA VAL A 135 0.60 4.50 2.85
C VAL A 135 -0.28 3.94 3.97
N LEU A 136 -0.67 2.66 3.90
CA LEU A 136 -1.41 1.98 4.97
C LEU A 136 -0.62 1.93 6.28
N TYR A 137 0.67 1.64 6.22
CA TYR A 137 1.55 1.71 7.38
C TYR A 137 1.57 3.13 7.96
N GLY A 138 1.62 4.16 7.12
CA GLY A 138 1.47 5.56 7.53
C GLY A 138 0.16 5.82 8.29
N PHE A 139 -0.98 5.32 7.79
CA PHE A 139 -2.27 5.44 8.48
C PHE A 139 -2.24 4.80 9.88
N ILE A 140 -1.71 3.60 9.98
CA ILE A 140 -1.59 2.87 11.24
C ILE A 140 -0.64 3.61 12.18
N TRP A 141 0.49 4.10 11.68
CA TRP A 141 1.46 4.83 12.47
C TRP A 141 0.90 6.17 13.00
N ILE A 142 0.17 6.92 12.16
CA ILE A 142 -0.52 8.16 12.57
C ILE A 142 -1.54 7.87 13.66
N ARG A 143 -2.30 6.77 13.56
CA ARG A 143 -3.27 6.34 14.58
C ARG A 143 -2.61 6.11 15.95
N PHE A 144 -1.38 5.62 15.97
CA PHE A 144 -0.64 5.39 17.22
C PHE A 144 0.12 6.63 17.73
N THR A 145 0.50 7.56 16.85
CA THR A 145 1.38 8.68 17.20
C THR A 145 0.63 9.90 17.73
N PHE A 146 -0.52 10.22 17.14
CA PHE A 146 -1.21 11.47 17.46
C PHE A 146 -2.22 11.31 18.60
N PRO A 147 -2.25 12.24 19.57
CA PRO A 147 -3.35 12.35 20.51
C PRO A 147 -4.68 12.52 19.79
N ARG A 148 -5.75 11.96 20.36
CA ARG A 148 -7.09 12.04 19.78
C ARG A 148 -7.56 13.50 19.73
N TYR A 149 -7.93 13.98 18.53
CA TYR A 149 -8.48 15.32 18.35
C TYR A 149 -9.97 15.38 18.71
N ARG A 150 -10.46 16.52 19.22
CA ARG A 150 -11.89 16.76 19.44
C ARG A 150 -12.58 17.17 18.13
N TYR A 151 -13.87 16.86 17.98
CA TYR A 151 -14.67 17.18 16.79
C TYR A 151 -14.55 18.66 16.37
N ASP A 152 -14.68 19.60 17.31
CA ASP A 152 -14.59 21.04 17.04
C ASP A 152 -13.23 21.45 16.46
N GLN A 153 -12.16 20.78 16.88
CA GLN A 153 -10.80 21.03 16.40
C GLN A 153 -10.63 20.48 14.98
N LEU A 154 -11.16 19.29 14.72
CA LEU A 154 -11.13 18.69 13.38
C LEU A 154 -11.90 19.55 12.38
N MET A 155 -13.10 20.01 12.73
CA MET A 155 -13.90 20.89 11.89
C MET A 155 -13.20 22.21 11.63
N ARG A 156 -12.54 22.79 12.65
CA ARG A 156 -11.74 23.99 12.48
C ARG A 156 -10.58 23.79 11.51
N ILE A 157 -9.84 22.66 11.61
CA ILE A 157 -8.73 22.36 10.69
C ILE A 157 -9.25 22.17 9.25
N GLY A 158 -10.34 21.41 9.08
CA GLY A 158 -10.97 21.18 7.78
C GLY A 158 -11.41 22.46 7.10
N TRP A 159 -12.26 23.25 7.77
CA TRP A 159 -12.87 24.43 7.17
C TRP A 159 -11.97 25.66 7.11
N ARG A 160 -11.12 25.87 8.12
CA ARG A 160 -10.30 27.07 8.19
C ARG A 160 -8.95 26.92 7.52
N PHE A 161 -8.41 25.70 7.44
CA PHE A 161 -7.06 25.48 6.92
C PHE A 161 -7.07 24.67 5.63
N LEU A 162 -7.66 23.47 5.62
CA LEU A 162 -7.55 22.56 4.47
C LEU A 162 -8.29 23.06 3.23
N ILE A 163 -9.52 23.57 3.36
CA ILE A 163 -10.31 24.07 2.22
C ILE A 163 -9.63 25.30 1.57
N PRO A 164 -9.27 26.36 2.31
CA PRO A 164 -8.59 27.51 1.70
C PRO A 164 -7.24 27.13 1.07
N LEU A 165 -6.48 26.22 1.69
CA LEU A 165 -5.22 25.72 1.14
C LEU A 165 -5.42 24.97 -0.19
N ALA A 166 -6.45 24.14 -0.29
CA ALA A 166 -6.76 23.42 -1.53
C ALA A 166 -7.13 24.38 -2.67
N ILE A 167 -7.95 25.39 -2.39
CA ILE A 167 -8.33 26.43 -3.37
C ILE A 167 -7.09 27.22 -3.79
N ALA A 168 -6.24 27.62 -2.84
CA ALA A 168 -4.99 28.33 -3.14
C ALA A 168 -4.07 27.49 -4.04
N ASN A 169 -3.93 26.18 -3.76
CA ASN A 169 -3.13 25.28 -4.59
C ASN A 169 -3.64 25.21 -6.04
N VAL A 170 -4.97 25.11 -6.23
CA VAL A 170 -5.57 25.06 -7.57
C VAL A 170 -5.31 26.37 -8.34
N ILE A 171 -5.48 27.52 -7.70
CA ILE A 171 -5.21 28.84 -8.31
C ILE A 171 -3.74 28.96 -8.70
N VAL A 172 -2.82 28.62 -7.79
CA VAL A 172 -1.37 28.68 -8.05
C VAL A 172 -0.99 27.75 -9.20
N THR A 173 -1.50 26.52 -9.22
CA THR A 173 -1.25 25.57 -10.31
C THR A 173 -1.77 26.11 -11.64
N GLY A 174 -2.95 26.75 -11.65
CA GLY A 174 -3.51 27.41 -12.82
C GLY A 174 -2.64 28.56 -13.35
N ILE A 175 -2.14 29.42 -12.47
CA ILE A 175 -1.26 30.54 -12.84
C ILE A 175 0.06 30.01 -13.42
N ILE A 176 0.67 29.00 -12.79
CA ILE A 176 1.92 28.37 -13.27
C ILE A 176 1.72 27.81 -14.67
N MET A 177 0.62 27.09 -14.92
CA MET A 177 0.34 26.51 -16.24
C MET A 177 0.17 27.57 -17.34
N ILE A 178 -0.30 28.77 -17.01
CA ILE A 178 -0.39 29.90 -17.95
C ILE A 178 0.98 30.53 -18.20
N LEU A 179 1.81 30.67 -17.16
CA LEU A 179 3.13 31.30 -17.26
C LEU A 179 4.14 30.44 -18.05
N TYR A 180 4.05 29.11 -17.93
CA TYR A 180 4.94 28.16 -18.60
C TYR A 180 4.46 27.74 -20.01
N ARG A 181 3.35 28.31 -20.48
CA ARG A 181 2.82 28.09 -21.83
C ARG A 181 3.30 29.19 -22.78
#